data_AF-A0A382A7L3-F1
#
_entry.id   AF-A0A382A7L3-F1
#
_cell.length_a   1.000
_cell.length_b   1.000
_cell.length_c   1.000
_cell.angle_alpha   90.00
_cell.angle_beta   90.00
_cell.angle_gamma   90.00
#
_symmetry.space_group_name_H-M   'P 1'
#
loop_
_entity.id
_entity.type
_entity.pdbx_description
1 polymer ?
#
loop_
_entity_poly.entity_id
_entity_poly.type
_entity_poly.pdbx_seq_one_letter_code
_entity_poly.pdbx_strand_id
1 'polypeptide(L)'
;MLQKVLSEKIPIWQNEIRTLINEKGDKIISNVTVTQAYGGMRGIKGLTCETSAVSEDKGLIIRGYPLLDITHISPEEVFYLLLTGDLPNADAIADIQSQFRANHQVPDYIWNLLKAMPENSHPMTMLTTAIQSMQ
;
A
#
# COMPACT_ATOMS: atom_id res chain seq x y z
N MET A 1 -10.24 15.97 -2.39
CA MET A 1 -9.78 16.30 -1.01
C MET A 1 -8.52 15.53 -0.61
N LEU A 2 -8.45 14.22 -0.87
CA LEU A 2 -7.29 13.37 -0.56
C LEU A 2 -5.94 13.92 -1.06
N GLN A 3 -5.85 14.33 -2.33
CA GLN A 3 -4.60 14.85 -2.91
C GLN A 3 -4.05 16.07 -2.16
N LYS A 4 -4.93 16.96 -1.69
CA LYS A 4 -4.54 18.14 -0.92
C LYS A 4 -3.92 17.73 0.42
N VAL A 5 -4.57 16.84 1.16
CA VAL A 5 -4.06 16.31 2.44
C VAL A 5 -2.69 15.66 2.25
N LEU A 6 -2.52 14.86 1.19
CA LEU A 6 -1.24 14.25 0.86
C LEU A 6 -0.17 15.30 0.53
N SER A 7 -0.50 16.33 -0.24
CA SER A 7 0.46 17.40 -0.60
C SER A 7 0.98 18.17 0.62
N GLU A 8 0.17 18.29 1.67
CA GLU A 8 0.55 18.92 2.93
C GLU A 8 1.41 18.00 3.81
N LYS A 9 1.14 16.68 3.81
CA LYS A 9 1.85 15.69 4.63
C LYS A 9 3.19 15.22 4.04
N ILE A 10 3.29 15.09 2.72
CA ILE A 10 4.50 14.58 2.04
C ILE A 10 5.77 15.37 2.44
N PRO A 11 5.79 16.71 2.45
CA PRO A 11 6.97 17.47 2.86
C PRO A 11 7.39 17.21 4.32
N ILE A 12 6.43 16.97 5.21
CA ILE A 12 6.67 16.67 6.62
C ILE A 12 7.40 15.33 6.73
N TRP A 13 6.86 14.27 6.11
CA TRP A 13 7.48 12.94 6.11
C TRP A 13 8.85 12.93 5.44
N GLN A 14 9.04 13.69 4.36
CA GLN A 14 10.35 13.85 3.73
C GLN A 14 11.38 14.47 4.68
N ASN A 15 10.97 15.47 5.45
CA ASN A 15 11.85 16.10 6.43
C ASN A 15 12.16 15.17 7.61
N GLU A 16 11.17 14.42 8.11
CA GLU A 16 11.38 13.40 9.14
C GLU A 16 12.41 12.34 8.71
N ILE A 17 12.28 11.82 7.48
CA ILE A 17 13.21 10.85 6.91
C ILE A 17 14.61 11.47 6.76
N ARG A 18 14.72 12.70 6.26
CA ARG A 18 16.02 13.40 6.15
C ARG A 18 16.69 13.57 7.51
N THR A 19 15.94 14.00 8.52
CA THR A 19 16.44 14.14 9.89
C THR A 19 16.90 12.79 10.43
N LEU A 20 16.12 11.73 10.25
CA LEU A 20 16.47 10.39 10.70
C LEU A 20 17.76 9.89 10.06
N ILE A 21 17.95 10.11 8.76
CA ILE A 21 19.18 9.74 8.04
C ILE A 21 20.37 10.57 8.54
N ASN A 22 20.19 11.88 8.76
CA ASN A 22 21.25 12.74 9.27
C ASN A 22 21.69 12.37 10.69
N GLU A 23 20.75 11.99 11.56
CA GLU A 23 21.04 11.64 12.96
C GLU A 23 21.54 10.20 13.13
N LYS A 24 21.04 9.26 12.34
CA LYS A 24 21.20 7.81 12.59
C LYS A 24 21.58 7.01 11.34
N GLY A 25 22.07 7.65 10.28
CA GLY A 25 22.41 7.01 9.01
C GLY A 25 23.41 5.86 9.15
N ASP A 26 24.42 5.99 10.00
CA ASP A 26 25.44 4.95 10.22
C ASP A 26 25.04 3.88 11.24
N LYS A 27 23.80 3.93 11.77
CA LYS A 27 23.34 2.98 12.78
C LYS A 27 23.07 1.62 12.14
N ILE A 28 23.76 0.59 12.64
CA ILE A 28 23.52 -0.79 12.23
C ILE A 28 22.11 -1.22 12.64
N ILE A 29 21.26 -1.53 11.66
CA ILE A 29 19.87 -1.99 11.88
C ILE A 29 19.73 -3.52 11.83
N SER A 30 20.65 -4.23 11.19
CA SER A 30 20.63 -5.68 11.03
C SER A 30 22.03 -6.21 10.69
N ASN A 31 22.42 -7.33 11.30
CA ASN A 31 23.63 -8.08 10.96
C ASN A 31 23.25 -9.25 10.04
N VAL A 32 24.03 -9.48 8.98
CA VAL A 32 23.73 -10.48 7.95
C VAL A 32 24.70 -11.65 8.02
N THR A 33 24.18 -12.87 8.01
CA THR A 33 24.95 -14.12 7.94
C THR A 33 24.89 -14.76 6.55
N VAL A 34 25.85 -15.64 6.23
CA VAL A 34 25.91 -16.36 4.94
C VAL A 34 24.63 -17.17 4.69
N THR A 35 24.08 -17.81 5.72
CA THR A 35 22.81 -18.57 5.61
C THR A 35 21.64 -17.68 5.24
N GLN A 36 21.57 -16.45 5.77
CA GLN A 36 20.48 -15.52 5.43
C GLN A 36 20.61 -14.97 4.01
N ALA A 37 21.84 -14.85 3.47
CA ALA A 37 22.06 -14.48 2.09
C ALA A 37 21.52 -15.56 1.11
N TYR A 38 21.83 -16.84 1.35
CA TYR A 38 21.31 -17.93 0.52
C TYR A 38 19.84 -18.31 0.81
N GLY A 39 19.33 -17.98 2.00
CA GLY A 39 17.97 -18.30 2.45
C GLY A 39 16.91 -17.25 2.11
N GLY A 40 17.21 -16.29 1.22
CA GLY A 40 16.25 -15.27 0.79
C GLY A 40 15.95 -14.21 1.84
N MET A 41 16.98 -13.66 2.49
CA MET A 41 16.88 -12.54 3.44
C MET A 41 16.02 -12.77 4.69
N ARG A 42 15.83 -14.04 5.08
CA ARG A 42 15.04 -14.39 6.28
C ARG A 42 15.60 -13.71 7.54
N GLY A 43 14.79 -12.87 8.18
CA GLY A 43 15.14 -12.15 9.41
C GLY A 43 16.02 -10.92 9.20
N ILE A 44 16.33 -10.54 7.95
CA ILE A 44 17.06 -9.31 7.65
C ILE A 44 16.07 -8.15 7.54
N LYS A 45 16.36 -7.03 8.23
CA LYS A 45 15.61 -5.78 8.04
C LYS A 45 16.16 -5.05 6.82
N GLY A 46 15.55 -5.26 5.66
CA GLY A 46 16.06 -4.78 4.37
C GLY A 46 15.25 -3.67 3.69
N LEU A 47 14.02 -3.40 4.13
CA LEU A 47 13.13 -2.43 3.52
C LEU A 47 12.28 -1.71 4.57
N THR A 48 11.87 -0.49 4.25
CA THR A 48 10.93 0.30 5.04
C THR A 48 9.51 0.12 4.48
N CYS A 49 8.53 -0.04 5.36
CA CYS A 49 7.12 -0.12 5.01
C CYS A 49 6.32 0.72 6.01
N GLU A 50 5.86 1.89 5.57
CA GLU A 50 5.20 2.88 6.44
C GLU A 50 3.70 2.64 6.62
N THR A 51 3.09 1.85 5.73
CA THR A 51 1.65 1.65 5.70
C THR A 51 1.16 0.69 6.77
N SER A 52 1.97 -0.32 7.10
CA SER A 52 1.59 -1.33 8.09
C SER A 52 2.81 -1.98 8.75
N ALA A 53 2.62 -2.46 9.97
CA ALA A 53 3.59 -3.25 10.72
C ALA A 53 2.91 -4.47 11.33
N VAL A 54 3.68 -5.51 11.65
CA VAL A 54 3.19 -6.69 12.36
C VAL A 54 3.83 -6.75 13.73
N SER A 55 3.01 -6.86 14.77
CA SER A 55 3.41 -7.06 16.16
C SER A 55 3.06 -8.49 16.59
N GLU A 56 3.92 -9.10 17.41
CA GLU A 56 3.70 -10.45 17.95
C GLU A 56 2.44 -10.52 18.83
N ASP A 57 2.17 -9.46 19.61
CA ASP A 57 1.03 -9.43 20.54
C ASP A 57 -0.29 -9.02 19.87
N LYS A 58 -0.23 -8.04 18.95
CA LYS A 58 -1.41 -7.37 18.37
C LYS A 58 -1.72 -7.77 16.93
N GLY A 59 -0.85 -8.54 16.28
CA GLY A 59 -0.97 -8.88 14.87
C GLY A 59 -0.73 -7.68 13.95
N LEU A 60 -1.51 -7.59 12.87
CA LEU A 60 -1.38 -6.52 11.86
C LEU A 60 -1.82 -5.17 12.44
N ILE A 61 -0.98 -4.16 12.25
CA ILE A 61 -1.23 -2.77 12.62
C ILE A 61 -1.16 -1.94 11.34
N ILE A 62 -2.23 -1.22 11.01
CA ILE A 62 -2.32 -0.34 9.84
C ILE A 62 -2.20 1.11 10.33
N ARG A 63 -1.13 1.80 9.95
CA ARG A 63 -0.88 3.22 10.33
C ARG A 63 -1.14 3.53 11.82
N GLY A 64 -0.75 2.61 12.71
CA GLY A 64 -0.91 2.75 14.17
C GLY A 64 -2.19 2.14 14.75
N TYR A 65 -3.13 1.71 13.92
CA TYR A 65 -4.38 1.06 14.34
C TYR A 65 -4.27 -0.47 14.26
N PRO A 66 -4.42 -1.21 15.36
CA PRO A 66 -4.55 -2.67 15.31
C PRO A 66 -5.72 -3.08 14.42
N LEU A 67 -5.54 -4.08 13.55
CA LEU A 67 -6.53 -4.49 12.56
C LEU A 67 -7.89 -4.80 13.21
N LEU A 68 -7.88 -5.46 14.37
CA LEU A 68 -9.09 -5.87 15.08
C LEU A 68 -9.96 -4.66 15.47
N ASP A 69 -9.35 -3.50 15.72
CA ASP A 69 -10.04 -2.28 16.14
C ASP A 69 -10.73 -1.58 14.96
N ILE A 70 -10.30 -1.84 13.73
CA ILE A 70 -10.79 -1.19 12.50
C ILE A 70 -11.50 -2.14 11.54
N THR A 71 -11.93 -3.31 12.02
CA THR A 71 -12.67 -4.32 11.20
C THR A 71 -13.99 -3.80 10.63
N HIS A 72 -14.52 -2.71 11.17
CA HIS A 72 -15.83 -2.15 10.81
C HIS A 72 -15.76 -1.07 9.73
N ILE A 73 -14.57 -0.61 9.34
CA ILE A 73 -14.41 0.46 8.34
C ILE A 73 -14.39 -0.11 6.92
N SER A 74 -14.86 0.67 5.96
CA SER A 74 -14.93 0.30 4.55
C SER A 74 -13.55 0.25 3.88
N PRO A 75 -13.39 -0.48 2.74
CA PRO A 75 -12.14 -0.49 1.99
C PRO A 75 -11.66 0.90 1.55
N GLU A 76 -12.58 1.82 1.25
CA GLU A 76 -12.27 3.21 0.89
C GLU A 76 -11.69 3.98 2.09
N GLU A 77 -12.19 3.72 3.29
CA GLU A 77 -11.64 4.27 4.54
C GLU A 77 -10.26 3.69 4.83
N VAL A 78 -10.07 2.38 4.63
CA VAL A 78 -8.74 1.75 4.74
C VAL A 78 -7.76 2.38 3.74
N PHE A 79 -8.18 2.61 2.49
CA PHE A 79 -7.35 3.25 1.48
C PHE A 79 -6.92 4.66 1.88
N TYR A 80 -7.86 5.46 2.40
CA TYR A 80 -7.54 6.79 2.92
C TYR A 80 -6.56 6.72 4.10
N LEU A 81 -6.80 5.79 5.03
CA LEU A 81 -5.93 5.56 6.18
C LEU A 81 -4.52 5.20 5.74
N LEU A 82 -4.35 4.23 4.83
CA LEU A 82 -3.05 3.80 4.33
C LEU A 82 -2.24 4.95 3.73
N LEU A 83 -2.90 5.83 2.98
CA LEU A 83 -2.26 6.96 2.31
C LEU A 83 -1.94 8.10 3.27
N THR A 84 -2.89 8.50 4.12
CA THR A 84 -2.77 9.72 4.93
C THR A 84 -2.29 9.48 6.35
N GLY A 85 -2.53 8.30 6.91
CA GLY A 85 -2.31 7.97 8.31
C GLY A 85 -3.46 8.36 9.25
N ASP A 86 -4.53 9.00 8.75
CA ASP A 86 -5.68 9.39 9.56
C ASP A 86 -6.95 8.66 9.11
N LEU A 87 -7.94 8.53 10.00
CA LEU A 87 -9.28 8.11 9.61
C LEU A 87 -10.02 9.26 8.88
N PRO A 88 -10.68 8.99 7.75
CA PRO A 88 -11.39 10.01 7.00
C PRO A 88 -12.66 10.48 7.73
N ASN A 89 -13.12 11.68 7.40
CA ASN A 89 -14.47 12.14 7.74
C ASN A 89 -15.47 11.79 6.63
N ALA A 90 -16.77 11.99 6.90
CA ALA A 90 -17.84 11.65 5.94
C ALA A 90 -17.66 12.33 4.56
N ASP A 91 -17.20 13.57 4.53
CA ASP A 91 -16.95 14.31 3.28
C ASP A 91 -15.80 13.70 2.48
N ALA A 92 -14.71 13.30 3.15
CA ALA A 92 -13.56 12.66 2.51
C ALA A 92 -13.92 11.28 1.95
N ILE A 93 -14.77 10.51 2.64
CA ILE A 93 -15.27 9.22 2.15
C ILE A 93 -16.11 9.44 0.88
N ALA A 94 -17.04 10.40 0.92
CA ALA A 94 -17.88 10.73 -0.23
C ALA A 94 -17.06 11.19 -1.45
N ASP A 95 -16.00 11.98 -1.22
CA ASP A 95 -15.05 12.40 -2.25
C ASP A 95 -14.34 11.21 -2.90
N ILE A 96 -13.79 10.27 -2.10
CA ILE A 96 -13.12 9.07 -2.63
C ILE A 96 -14.09 8.19 -3.42
N GLN A 97 -15.27 7.92 -2.88
CA GLN A 97 -16.28 7.10 -3.55
C GLN A 97 -16.76 7.75 -4.86
N SER A 98 -16.82 9.09 -4.91
CA SER A 98 -17.11 9.82 -6.15
C SER A 98 -15.97 9.66 -7.16
N GLN A 99 -14.72 9.78 -6.74
CA GLN A 99 -13.56 9.60 -7.60
C GLN A 99 -13.43 8.16 -8.14
N PHE A 100 -13.69 7.15 -7.32
CA PHE A 100 -13.69 5.76 -7.78
C PHE A 100 -14.79 5.51 -8.81
N ARG A 101 -15.99 6.05 -8.57
CA ARG A 101 -17.08 6.02 -9.56
C ARG A 101 -16.76 6.81 -10.82
N ALA A 102 -16.02 7.91 -10.75
CA ALA A 102 -15.62 8.65 -11.95
C ALA A 102 -14.58 7.89 -12.78
N ASN A 103 -13.70 7.11 -12.13
CA ASN A 103 -12.55 6.43 -12.77
C ASN A 103 -12.74 4.92 -12.95
N HIS A 104 -13.95 4.39 -12.84
CA HIS A 104 -14.21 2.95 -12.95
C HIS A 104 -14.20 2.40 -14.39
N GLN A 105 -14.21 3.28 -15.40
CA GLN A 105 -14.37 2.87 -16.80
C GLN A 105 -13.13 2.11 -17.29
N VAL A 106 -13.34 0.86 -17.69
CA VAL A 106 -12.32 0.00 -18.30
C VAL A 106 -12.40 0.13 -19.83
N PRO A 107 -11.30 0.41 -20.55
CA PRO A 107 -11.30 0.49 -22.00
C PRO A 107 -11.72 -0.82 -22.69
N ASP A 108 -12.44 -0.72 -23.81
CA ASP A 108 -13.00 -1.88 -24.54
C ASP A 108 -11.94 -2.90 -24.98
N TYR A 109 -10.72 -2.44 -25.29
CA TYR A 109 -9.64 -3.33 -25.72
C TYR A 109 -9.21 -4.31 -24.62
N ILE A 110 -9.39 -3.98 -23.34
CA ILE A 110 -9.10 -4.89 -22.22
C ILE A 110 -10.09 -6.05 -22.19
N TRP A 111 -11.36 -5.79 -22.46
CA TRP A 111 -12.36 -6.85 -22.54
C TRP A 111 -12.11 -7.78 -23.72
N ASN A 112 -11.68 -7.24 -24.86
CA ASN A 112 -11.31 -8.03 -26.02
C ASN A 112 -10.07 -8.89 -25.75
N LEU A 113 -9.06 -8.33 -25.06
CA LEU A 113 -7.88 -9.06 -24.62
C LEU A 113 -8.25 -10.24 -23.72
N LEU A 114 -9.06 -10.01 -22.69
CA LEU A 114 -9.49 -11.06 -21.76
C LEU A 114 -10.30 -12.16 -22.46
N LYS A 115 -11.18 -11.79 -23.41
CA LYS A 115 -11.96 -12.75 -24.21
C LYS A 115 -11.11 -13.55 -25.20
N ALA A 116 -9.97 -13.02 -25.62
CA ALA A 116 -9.06 -13.70 -26.54
C ALA A 116 -8.13 -14.70 -25.83
N MET A 117 -8.06 -14.67 -24.49
CA MET A 117 -7.26 -15.63 -23.73
C MET A 117 -7.89 -17.04 -23.78
N PRO A 118 -7.08 -18.11 -23.75
CA PRO A 118 -7.59 -19.48 -23.64
C PRO A 118 -8.52 -19.66 -22.44
N GLU A 119 -9.58 -20.45 -22.56
CA GLU A 119 -10.56 -20.68 -21.48
C GLU A 119 -9.94 -21.30 -20.21
N ASN A 120 -8.83 -22.02 -20.36
CA ASN A 120 -8.08 -22.62 -19.24
C ASN A 120 -6.99 -21.70 -18.67
N SER A 121 -6.97 -20.42 -19.07
CA SER A 121 -6.03 -19.44 -18.54
C SER A 121 -6.20 -19.26 -17.05
N HIS A 122 -5.10 -19.24 -16.31
CA HIS A 122 -5.15 -19.03 -14.87
C HIS A 122 -5.65 -17.61 -14.54
N PRO A 123 -6.60 -17.44 -13.60
CA PRO A 123 -7.19 -16.12 -13.29
C PRO A 123 -6.17 -15.05 -12.92
N MET A 124 -5.10 -15.41 -12.20
CA MET A 124 -4.02 -14.46 -11.88
C MET A 124 -3.26 -14.00 -13.13
N THR A 125 -3.04 -14.89 -14.11
CA THR A 125 -2.41 -14.51 -15.38
C THR A 125 -3.30 -13.53 -16.13
N MET A 126 -4.61 -13.81 -16.19
CA MET A 126 -5.59 -12.91 -16.82
C MET A 126 -5.60 -11.52 -16.15
N LEU A 127 -5.62 -11.48 -14.81
CA LEU A 127 -5.58 -10.24 -14.03
C LEU A 127 -4.30 -9.44 -14.30
N THR A 128 -3.13 -10.08 -14.20
CA THR A 128 -1.85 -9.41 -14.45
C THR A 128 -1.75 -8.87 -15.87
N THR A 129 -2.15 -9.66 -16.87
CA THR A 129 -2.13 -9.26 -18.27
C THR A 129 -3.08 -8.08 -18.54
N ALA A 130 -4.29 -8.09 -17.95
CA ALA A 130 -5.22 -6.97 -18.07
C ALA A 130 -4.66 -5.69 -17.43
N ILE A 131 -4.12 -5.77 -16.20
CA ILE A 131 -3.52 -4.61 -15.51
C ILE A 131 -2.34 -4.04 -16.31
N GLN A 132 -1.45 -4.89 -16.80
CA GLN A 132 -0.29 -4.46 -17.60
C GLN A 132 -0.71 -3.81 -18.92
N SER A 133 -1.83 -4.23 -19.51
CA SER A 133 -2.33 -3.67 -20.76
C SER A 133 -3.02 -2.32 -20.58
N MET A 134 -3.39 -1.94 -19.34
CA MET A 134 -3.97 -0.63 -19.00
C MET A 134 -2.93 0.47 -18.75
N GLN A 135 -1.64 0.19 -18.95
CA GLN A 135 -0.54 1.17 -18.87
C GLN A 135 -0.60 2.17 -20.03
#